data_AF-A0AA47NQ90-F1
#
_entry.id   AF-A0AA47NQ90-F1
#
_cell.length_a   1.000
_cell.length_b   1.000
_cell.length_c   1.000
_cell.angle_alpha   90.00
_cell.angle_beta   90.00
_cell.angle_gamma   90.00
#
_symmetry.space_group_name_H-M   'P 1'
#
loop_
_entity.id
_entity.type
_entity.pdbx_description
1 polymer ?
#
loop_
_entity_poly.entity_id
_entity_poly.type
_entity_poly.pdbx_seq_one_letter_code
_entity_poly.pdbx_strand_id
1 'polypeptide(L)'
;MVHTALTYGTSALATFTENVCAYIHESDAIKKNHCRLPVKHRLNRRQYADLGEVIDFIMQQLEGPGRLHGYRWMYSKCLENGICAKKEDVRLILAALDPHSSDMRRSRRLIRRPNYIWHADSYDKLKPYGICINGCIDGFSRKIIWLKAAHTSSNPRVIGGYFLEAVEQFGGCPRIVRTDLGTENVVVRDIQTYLRHSDADSRSGEQSYIAGASTTNQRIESWWGMLRKEGME
;
A
#
# COMPACT_ATOMS: atom_id res chain seq x y z
N MET A 1 45.26 26.65 1.57
CA MET A 1 44.53 26.37 2.83
C MET A 1 43.77 25.08 2.64
N VAL A 2 44.39 23.98 3.07
CA VAL A 2 43.78 22.65 3.18
C VAL A 2 43.47 22.44 4.67
N HIS A 3 42.53 21.55 5.00
CA HIS A 3 41.81 21.36 6.28
C HIS A 3 40.53 22.20 6.32
N THR A 4 39.32 21.62 6.35
CA THR A 4 38.85 20.66 7.35
C THR A 4 37.55 20.02 6.86
N ALA A 5 37.54 18.72 6.58
CA ALA A 5 36.33 17.89 6.53
C ALA A 5 36.80 16.46 6.29
N LEU A 6 36.85 15.61 7.33
CA LEU A 6 36.81 14.14 7.27
C LEU A 6 37.07 13.58 8.69
N THR A 7 36.11 13.71 9.61
CA THR A 7 36.15 12.98 10.90
C THR A 7 34.76 12.92 11.56
N TYR A 8 33.72 12.44 10.86
CA TYR A 8 32.43 12.07 11.50
C TYR A 8 31.76 10.83 10.88
N GLY A 9 32.53 9.93 10.24
CA GLY A 9 31.98 8.79 9.49
C GLY A 9 32.10 7.40 10.13
N THR A 10 32.91 7.23 11.17
CA THR A 10 33.30 5.88 11.65
C THR A 10 32.74 5.51 13.02
N SER A 11 32.43 6.47 13.91
CA SER A 11 31.93 6.15 15.26
C SER A 11 30.44 5.79 15.31
N ALA A 12 29.62 6.36 14.41
CA ALA A 12 28.18 6.08 14.34
C ALA A 12 27.86 4.71 13.74
N LEU A 13 28.67 4.24 12.78
CA LEU A 13 28.54 2.89 12.22
C LEU A 13 29.02 1.82 13.20
N ALA A 14 30.12 2.05 13.93
CA ALA A 14 30.62 1.13 14.94
C ALA A 14 29.62 0.93 16.11
N THR A 15 29.03 2.02 16.61
CA THR A 15 27.98 1.96 17.65
C THR A 15 26.69 1.32 17.13
N PHE A 16 26.35 1.48 15.84
CA PHE A 16 25.20 0.81 15.23
C PHE A 16 25.42 -0.70 15.08
N THR A 17 26.61 -1.12 14.62
CA THR A 17 26.98 -2.55 14.52
C THR A 17 27.06 -3.23 15.89
N GLU A 18 27.56 -2.54 16.93
CA GLU A 18 27.58 -3.06 18.30
C GLU A 18 26.18 -3.23 18.87
N ASN A 19 25.27 -2.28 18.61
CA ASN A 19 23.88 -2.36 19.06
C ASN A 19 23.09 -3.46 18.33
N VAL A 20 23.35 -3.68 17.03
CA VAL A 20 22.77 -4.80 16.27
C VAL A 20 23.32 -6.14 16.75
N CYS A 21 24.63 -6.26 17.00
CA CYS A 21 25.24 -7.45 17.60
C CYS A 21 24.71 -7.75 19.01
N ALA A 22 24.51 -6.73 19.85
CA ALA A 22 23.93 -6.86 21.18
C ALA A 22 22.48 -7.36 21.13
N TYR A 23 21.66 -6.81 20.23
CA TYR A 23 20.28 -7.28 20.01
C TYR A 23 20.21 -8.72 19.47
N ILE A 24 21.15 -9.11 18.60
CA ILE A 24 21.25 -10.48 18.09
C ILE A 24 21.68 -11.46 19.19
N HIS A 25 22.63 -11.09 20.07
CA HIS A 25 23.03 -11.90 21.22
C HIS A 25 21.91 -12.09 22.24
N GLU A 26 21.12 -11.05 22.51
CA GLU A 26 19.96 -11.15 23.39
C GLU A 26 18.83 -12.01 22.76
N SER A 27 18.68 -11.95 21.44
CA SER A 27 17.77 -12.81 20.67
C SER A 27 18.19 -14.28 20.64
N ASP A 28 19.48 -14.58 20.67
CA ASP A 28 19.99 -15.96 20.77
C ASP A 28 19.80 -16.55 22.18
N ALA A 29 19.74 -15.71 23.23
CA ALA A 29 19.32 -16.14 24.56
C ALA A 29 17.84 -16.58 24.59
N ILE A 30 16.97 -15.91 23.80
CA ILE A 30 15.54 -16.25 23.67
C ILE A 30 15.34 -17.60 22.94
N LYS A 31 16.24 -17.99 22.02
CA LYS A 31 16.18 -19.28 21.30
C LYS A 31 16.46 -20.51 22.18
N LYS A 32 17.07 -20.37 23.36
CA LYS A 32 17.38 -21.53 24.23
C LYS A 32 16.17 -22.13 24.94
N ASN A 33 15.02 -21.44 24.99
CA ASN A 33 13.84 -21.92 25.73
C ASN A 33 12.77 -22.60 24.86
N HIS A 34 12.90 -22.60 23.54
CA HIS A 34 11.94 -23.26 22.64
C HIS A 34 12.65 -23.94 21.48
N CYS A 35 12.97 -25.23 21.65
CA CYS A 35 12.70 -26.32 20.69
C CYS A 35 13.51 -27.58 21.04
N ARG A 36 12.85 -28.54 21.69
CA ARG A 36 13.26 -29.95 21.71
C ARG A 36 12.68 -30.62 20.46
N LEU A 37 13.51 -30.92 19.46
CA LEU A 37 13.21 -31.97 18.46
C LEU A 37 14.53 -32.63 18.02
N PRO A 38 14.72 -33.95 18.21
CA PRO A 38 15.86 -34.66 17.67
C PRO A 38 15.47 -35.29 16.32
N VAL A 39 16.10 -34.87 15.23
CA VAL A 39 16.08 -35.64 13.98
C VAL A 39 17.52 -35.80 13.49
N LYS A 40 18.03 -37.04 13.63
CA LYS A 40 19.31 -37.48 13.12
C LYS A 40 19.20 -37.67 11.60
N HIS A 41 19.68 -36.70 10.82
CA HIS A 41 20.16 -36.97 9.47
C HIS A 41 21.51 -36.28 9.26
N ARG A 42 22.46 -37.04 8.69
CA ARG A 42 23.77 -36.55 8.29
C ARG A 42 23.60 -35.45 7.24
N LEU A 43 23.81 -34.20 7.63
CA LEU A 43 23.80 -33.05 6.73
C LEU A 43 25.25 -32.59 6.54
N ASN A 44 25.71 -32.56 5.28
CA ASN A 44 26.89 -31.78 4.90
C ASN A 44 26.73 -30.38 5.49
N ARG A 45 27.74 -29.91 6.24
CA ARG A 45 27.71 -28.54 6.80
C ARG A 45 27.69 -27.57 5.62
N ARG A 46 26.53 -26.96 5.37
CA ARG A 46 26.46 -25.73 4.57
C ARG A 46 27.34 -24.71 5.28
N GLN A 47 28.37 -24.23 4.60
CA GLN A 47 29.12 -23.07 5.07
C GLN A 47 28.22 -21.86 4.85
N TYR A 48 27.83 -21.23 5.95
CA TYR A 48 27.04 -20.01 5.90
C TYR A 48 28.00 -18.83 5.82
N ALA A 49 27.60 -17.80 5.06
CA ALA A 49 28.30 -16.53 5.01
C ALA A 49 28.35 -15.89 6.41
N ASP A 50 29.36 -15.07 6.66
CA ASP A 50 29.45 -14.34 7.92
C ASP A 50 28.27 -13.37 8.07
N LEU A 51 27.82 -13.15 9.31
CA LEU A 51 26.70 -12.26 9.60
C LEU A 51 26.97 -10.82 9.12
N GLY A 52 28.22 -10.35 9.20
CA GLY A 52 28.61 -9.03 8.70
C GLY A 52 28.40 -8.88 7.19
N GLU A 53 28.84 -9.88 6.42
CA GLU A 53 28.68 -9.90 4.95
C GLU A 53 27.20 -9.86 4.52
N VAL A 54 26.33 -10.57 5.25
CA VAL A 54 24.88 -10.54 5.00
C VAL A 54 24.28 -9.17 5.33
N ILE A 55 24.73 -8.54 6.42
CA ILE A 55 24.26 -7.20 6.82
C ILE A 55 24.66 -6.16 5.78
N ASP A 56 25.93 -6.15 5.37
CA ASP A 56 26.46 -5.18 4.39
C ASP A 56 25.72 -5.30 3.05
N PHE A 57 25.50 -6.52 2.57
CA PHE A 57 24.73 -6.75 1.36
C PHE A 57 23.29 -6.24 1.48
N ILE A 58 22.61 -6.54 2.59
CA ILE A 58 21.23 -6.07 2.80
C ILE A 58 21.20 -4.53 2.87
N MET A 59 22.13 -3.90 3.59
CA MET A 59 22.22 -2.44 3.66
C MET A 59 22.38 -1.82 2.26
N GLN A 60 23.28 -2.34 1.44
CA GLN A 60 23.46 -1.89 0.06
C GLN A 60 22.18 -2.06 -0.78
N GLN A 61 21.44 -3.16 -0.59
CA GLN A 61 20.17 -3.37 -1.30
C GLN A 61 19.08 -2.38 -0.83
N LEU A 62 19.08 -1.98 0.45
CA LEU A 62 18.12 -1.04 1.01
C LEU A 62 18.32 0.40 0.53
N GLU A 63 19.52 0.77 0.09
CA GLU A 63 19.79 2.07 -0.54
C GLU A 63 19.14 2.22 -1.93
N GLY A 64 18.76 1.11 -2.56
CA GLY A 64 18.17 1.08 -3.90
C GLY A 64 16.73 0.53 -3.95
N PRO A 65 16.32 -0.09 -5.08
CA PRO A 65 14.99 -0.68 -5.22
C PRO A 65 14.75 -1.86 -4.26
N GLY A 66 15.80 -2.35 -3.59
CA GLY A 66 15.72 -3.43 -2.61
C GLY A 66 14.91 -3.12 -1.38
N ARG A 67 14.67 -1.84 -1.06
CA ARG A 67 13.80 -1.40 0.04
C ARG A 67 12.37 -1.97 -0.03
N LEU A 68 11.86 -2.18 -1.24
CA LEU A 68 10.51 -2.70 -1.47
C LEU A 68 10.42 -4.22 -1.24
N HIS A 69 11.53 -4.93 -1.24
CA HIS A 69 11.56 -6.39 -1.14
C HIS A 69 11.34 -6.87 0.29
N GLY A 70 10.48 -7.89 0.44
CA GLY A 70 10.34 -8.61 1.71
C GLY A 70 11.47 -9.62 1.92
N TYR A 71 11.61 -10.13 3.16
CA TYR A 71 12.69 -11.03 3.55
C TYR A 71 12.84 -12.29 2.68
N ARG A 72 11.76 -12.81 2.10
CA ARG A 72 11.82 -13.97 1.18
C ARG A 72 12.55 -13.63 -0.11
N TRP A 73 12.29 -12.45 -0.65
CA TRP A 73 12.92 -11.98 -1.88
C TRP A 73 14.35 -11.53 -1.61
N MET A 74 14.59 -10.89 -0.46
CA MET A 74 15.95 -10.57 0.00
C MET A 74 16.80 -11.83 0.18
N TYR A 75 16.22 -12.91 0.74
CA TYR A 75 16.87 -14.21 0.83
C TYR A 75 17.21 -14.80 -0.55
N SER A 76 16.30 -14.72 -1.53
CA SER A 76 16.59 -15.13 -2.90
C SER A 76 17.74 -14.33 -3.49
N LYS A 77 17.78 -13.00 -3.28
CA LYS A 77 18.89 -12.16 -3.73
C LYS A 77 20.22 -12.54 -3.10
N CYS A 78 20.25 -12.83 -1.80
CA CYS A 78 21.45 -13.33 -1.14
C CYS A 78 21.97 -14.58 -1.87
N LEU A 79 21.09 -15.56 -2.13
CA LEU A 79 21.48 -16.79 -2.83
C LEU A 79 21.95 -16.54 -4.27
N GLU A 80 21.26 -15.68 -5.02
CA GLU A 80 21.64 -15.31 -6.39
C GLU A 80 23.01 -14.61 -6.46
N ASN A 81 23.39 -13.90 -5.39
CA ASN A 81 24.69 -13.24 -5.25
C ASN A 81 25.72 -14.11 -4.52
N GLY A 82 25.46 -15.40 -4.34
CA GLY A 82 26.40 -16.35 -3.73
C GLY A 82 26.48 -16.29 -2.20
N ILE A 83 25.67 -15.46 -1.55
CA ILE A 83 25.64 -15.29 -0.10
C ILE A 83 24.74 -16.37 0.52
N CYS A 84 25.37 -17.40 1.09
CA CYS A 84 24.65 -18.49 1.75
C CYS A 84 24.23 -18.08 3.17
N ALA A 85 23.11 -17.38 3.32
CA ALA A 85 22.55 -16.98 4.61
C ALA A 85 21.42 -17.93 5.06
N LYS A 86 21.14 -18.02 6.37
CA LYS A 86 19.88 -18.64 6.80
C LYS A 86 18.74 -17.65 6.54
N LYS A 87 17.62 -18.17 6.05
CA LYS A 87 16.42 -17.37 5.78
C LYS A 87 15.92 -16.62 7.02
N GLU A 88 16.08 -17.22 8.19
CA GLU A 88 15.69 -16.61 9.46
C GLU A 88 16.62 -15.45 9.85
N ASP A 89 17.93 -15.59 9.60
CA ASP A 89 18.91 -14.53 9.87
C ASP A 89 18.63 -13.32 8.97
N VAL A 90 18.34 -13.53 7.68
CA VAL A 90 17.90 -12.47 6.75
C VAL A 90 16.62 -11.78 7.24
N ARG A 91 15.67 -12.54 7.80
CA ARG A 91 14.42 -11.98 8.36
C ARG A 91 14.69 -11.10 9.57
N LEU A 92 15.55 -11.55 10.49
CA LEU A 92 15.92 -10.83 11.70
C LEU A 92 16.71 -9.57 11.37
N ILE A 93 17.72 -9.67 10.49
CA ILE A 93 18.52 -8.54 10.03
C ILE A 93 17.62 -7.49 9.35
N LEU A 94 16.75 -7.90 8.43
CA LEU A 94 15.85 -6.97 7.74
C LEU A 94 14.85 -6.29 8.71
N ALA A 95 14.42 -7.01 9.75
CA ALA A 95 13.56 -6.45 10.79
C ALA A 95 14.30 -5.47 11.71
N ALA A 96 15.60 -5.68 11.95
CA ALA A 96 16.44 -4.76 12.72
C ALA A 96 16.81 -3.50 11.91
N LEU A 97 17.13 -3.66 10.62
CA LEU A 97 17.51 -2.56 9.73
C LEU A 97 16.32 -1.70 9.26
N ASP A 98 15.16 -2.32 9.01
CA ASP A 98 13.93 -1.63 8.60
C ASP A 98 12.70 -2.19 9.36
N PRO A 99 12.57 -1.85 10.66
CA PRO A 99 11.48 -2.32 11.49
C PRO A 99 10.12 -1.83 10.98
N HIS A 100 10.06 -0.58 10.49
CA HIS A 100 8.82 0.02 10.00
C HIS A 100 8.24 -0.72 8.80
N SER A 101 9.04 -0.96 7.76
CA SER A 101 8.56 -1.68 6.58
C SER A 101 8.32 -3.17 6.87
N SER A 102 9.07 -3.75 7.80
CA SER A 102 8.86 -5.13 8.25
C SER A 102 7.51 -5.30 8.96
N ASP A 103 7.14 -4.37 9.85
CA ASP A 103 5.84 -4.36 10.52
C ASP A 103 4.69 -4.06 9.57
N MET A 104 4.87 -3.10 8.64
CA MET A 104 3.88 -2.84 7.60
C MET A 104 3.58 -4.10 6.76
N ARG A 105 4.62 -4.86 6.38
CA ARG A 105 4.48 -6.11 5.63
C ARG A 105 3.87 -7.24 6.49
N ARG A 106 4.21 -7.31 7.78
CA ARG A 106 3.66 -8.27 8.74
C ARG A 106 2.16 -8.06 8.98
N SER A 107 1.70 -6.81 8.90
CA SER A 107 0.29 -6.46 9.08
C SER A 107 -0.66 -7.06 8.01
N ARG A 108 -0.12 -7.57 6.89
CA ARG A 108 -0.88 -8.04 5.71
C ARG A 108 -1.89 -7.02 5.18
N ARG A 109 -1.75 -5.74 5.53
CA ARG A 109 -2.55 -4.68 4.93
C ARG A 109 -1.97 -4.39 3.55
N LEU A 110 -2.76 -4.65 2.51
CA LEU A 110 -2.53 -4.07 1.20
C LEU A 110 -2.45 -2.54 1.39
N ILE A 111 -1.26 -1.96 1.21
CA ILE A 111 -1.05 -0.52 1.23
C ILE A 111 -1.73 0.04 -0.03
N ARG A 112 -3.03 0.30 0.07
CA ARG A 112 -3.77 1.11 -0.89
C ARG A 112 -3.52 2.56 -0.47
N ARG A 113 -3.13 3.43 -1.41
CA ARG A 113 -2.91 4.85 -1.11
C ARG A 113 -4.25 5.58 -1.16
N PRO A 114 -4.45 6.67 -0.39
CA PRO A 114 -5.56 7.59 -0.64
C PRO A 114 -5.59 7.99 -2.13
N ASN A 115 -6.78 8.22 -2.69
CA ASN A 115 -7.00 8.57 -4.10
C ASN A 115 -6.55 7.47 -5.09
N TYR A 116 -6.40 6.23 -4.65
CA TYR A 116 -6.13 5.12 -5.56
C TYR A 116 -7.38 4.72 -6.35
N ILE A 117 -8.52 4.61 -5.67
CA ILE A 117 -9.80 4.28 -6.32
C ILE A 117 -10.93 5.03 -5.64
N TRP A 118 -11.70 5.76 -6.43
CA TRP A 118 -12.92 6.40 -5.99
C TRP A 118 -14.12 5.58 -6.46
N HIS A 119 -15.06 5.36 -5.56
CA HIS A 119 -16.28 4.58 -5.77
C HIS A 119 -17.47 5.53 -5.79
N ALA A 120 -18.03 5.81 -6.95
CA ALA A 120 -19.20 6.68 -7.11
C ALA A 120 -20.46 5.86 -7.40
N ASP A 121 -21.60 6.32 -6.89
CA ASP A 121 -22.90 5.66 -6.97
C ASP A 121 -24.06 6.61 -6.64
N SER A 122 -25.26 6.29 -7.13
CA SER A 122 -26.49 7.04 -6.88
C SER A 122 -27.44 6.24 -5.98
N TYR A 123 -27.87 6.87 -4.90
CA TYR A 123 -28.88 6.35 -3.98
C TYR A 123 -30.27 6.84 -4.36
N ASP A 124 -31.03 5.94 -5.00
CA ASP A 124 -32.35 6.23 -5.58
C ASP A 124 -33.53 5.83 -4.65
N LYS A 125 -33.29 5.34 -3.43
CA LYS A 125 -34.40 4.92 -2.54
C LYS A 125 -35.31 6.06 -2.09
N LEU A 126 -34.82 7.30 -2.16
CA LEU A 126 -35.59 8.51 -1.83
C LEU A 126 -36.22 9.17 -3.07
N LYS A 127 -36.03 8.57 -4.26
CA LYS A 127 -36.59 9.06 -5.53
C LYS A 127 -38.12 9.23 -5.51
N PRO A 128 -38.92 8.39 -4.80
CA PRO A 128 -40.35 8.64 -4.63
C PRO A 128 -40.70 9.97 -3.96
N TYR A 129 -39.76 10.53 -3.18
CA TYR A 129 -39.89 11.84 -2.53
C TYR A 129 -39.24 12.97 -3.35
N GLY A 130 -38.83 12.70 -4.58
CA GLY A 130 -38.15 13.67 -5.45
C GLY A 130 -36.70 13.98 -5.05
N ILE A 131 -36.08 13.11 -4.25
CA ILE A 131 -34.70 13.26 -3.75
C ILE A 131 -33.86 12.09 -4.25
N CYS A 132 -32.86 12.39 -5.07
CA CYS A 132 -31.79 11.47 -5.43
C CYS A 132 -30.51 11.92 -4.75
N ILE A 133 -29.77 11.01 -4.12
CA ILE A 133 -28.48 11.35 -3.50
C ILE A 133 -27.37 10.70 -4.32
N ASN A 134 -26.47 11.49 -4.88
CA ASN A 134 -25.27 10.97 -5.52
C ASN A 134 -24.09 11.08 -4.55
N GLY A 135 -23.32 10.01 -4.42
CA GLY A 135 -22.19 9.95 -3.50
C GLY A 135 -20.94 9.41 -4.15
N CYS A 136 -19.80 9.76 -3.58
CA CYS A 136 -18.53 9.11 -3.88
C CYS A 136 -17.69 8.93 -2.63
N ILE A 137 -17.03 7.79 -2.52
CA ILE A 137 -16.18 7.43 -1.40
C ILE A 137 -14.79 6.97 -1.88
N ASP A 138 -13.76 7.40 -1.17
CA ASP A 138 -12.41 6.87 -1.38
C ASP A 138 -12.31 5.42 -0.86
N GLY A 139 -11.85 4.53 -1.73
CA GLY A 139 -11.79 3.10 -1.46
C GLY A 139 -10.78 2.71 -0.37
N PHE A 140 -9.85 3.60 -0.02
CA PHE A 140 -8.88 3.39 1.05
C PHE A 140 -9.31 4.05 2.36
N SER A 141 -9.36 5.38 2.39
CA SER A 141 -9.62 6.18 3.60
C SER A 141 -11.06 6.12 4.07
N ARG A 142 -12.00 5.67 3.22
CA ARG A 142 -13.46 5.77 3.44
C ARG A 142 -13.95 7.21 3.57
N LYS A 143 -13.13 8.20 3.22
CA LYS A 143 -13.54 9.59 3.14
C LYS A 143 -14.61 9.73 2.06
N ILE A 144 -15.71 10.39 2.40
CA ILE A 144 -16.71 10.83 1.43
C ILE A 144 -16.10 11.99 0.65
N ILE A 145 -15.94 11.78 -0.66
CA ILE A 145 -15.39 12.76 -1.59
C ILE A 145 -16.46 13.79 -1.93
N TRP A 146 -17.67 13.32 -2.23
CA TRP A 146 -18.85 14.17 -2.34
C TRP A 146 -20.10 13.39 -1.90
N LEU A 147 -21.11 14.13 -1.49
CA LEU A 147 -22.45 13.63 -1.20
C LEU A 147 -23.44 14.75 -1.50
N LYS A 148 -24.21 14.62 -2.57
CA LYS A 148 -25.06 15.70 -3.09
C LYS A 148 -26.46 15.19 -3.34
N ALA A 149 -27.45 15.90 -2.79
CA ALA A 149 -28.86 15.67 -3.08
C ALA A 149 -29.26 16.48 -4.32
N ALA A 150 -30.01 15.86 -5.23
CA ALA A 150 -30.53 16.47 -6.43
C ALA A 150 -31.93 15.90 -6.74
N HIS A 151 -32.68 16.60 -7.60
CA HIS A 151 -33.97 16.10 -8.07
C HIS A 151 -33.85 15.01 -9.15
N THR A 152 -32.66 14.85 -9.75
CA THR A 152 -32.40 13.82 -10.76
C THR A 152 -31.02 13.21 -10.57
N SER A 153 -30.94 11.88 -10.64
CA SER A 153 -29.71 11.08 -10.68
C SER A 153 -29.33 10.66 -12.10
N SER A 154 -30.09 11.05 -13.12
CA SER A 154 -29.94 10.52 -14.49
C SER A 154 -29.24 11.46 -15.46
N ASN A 155 -28.92 12.70 -15.05
CA ASN A 155 -28.25 13.67 -15.92
C ASN A 155 -26.72 13.52 -15.82
N PRO A 156 -26.03 13.08 -16.88
CA PRO A 156 -24.58 12.87 -16.84
C PRO A 156 -23.78 14.14 -16.56
N ARG A 157 -24.28 15.32 -16.97
CA ARG A 157 -23.59 16.60 -16.74
C ARG A 157 -23.57 16.98 -15.27
N VAL A 158 -24.61 16.61 -14.52
CA VAL A 158 -24.70 16.89 -13.09
C VAL A 158 -23.66 16.06 -12.33
N ILE A 159 -23.59 14.76 -12.60
CA ILE A 159 -22.61 13.87 -11.96
C ILE A 159 -21.18 14.23 -12.39
N GLY A 160 -20.98 14.54 -13.68
CA GLY A 160 -19.71 15.05 -14.19
C GLY A 160 -19.25 16.34 -13.49
N GLY A 161 -20.18 17.26 -13.23
CA GLY A 161 -19.92 18.48 -12.46
C GLY A 161 -19.47 18.20 -11.03
N TYR A 162 -20.12 17.24 -10.35
CA TYR A 162 -19.72 16.82 -9.00
C TYR A 162 -18.30 16.24 -8.98
N PHE A 163 -17.97 15.46 -10.00
CA PHE A 163 -16.63 14.90 -10.15
C PHE A 163 -15.57 15.97 -10.38
N LEU A 164 -15.82 16.94 -11.26
CA LEU A 164 -14.88 18.05 -11.53
C LEU A 164 -14.64 18.91 -10.30
N GLU A 165 -15.70 19.27 -9.58
CA GLU A 165 -15.60 20.04 -8.34
C GLU A 165 -14.77 19.30 -7.29
N ALA A 166 -14.92 17.98 -7.19
CA ALA A 166 -14.08 17.17 -6.31
C ALA A 166 -12.62 17.13 -6.78
N VAL A 167 -12.35 16.97 -8.08
CA VAL A 167 -10.97 17.00 -8.60
C VAL A 167 -10.30 18.34 -8.28
N GLU A 168 -11.02 19.45 -8.45
CA GLU A 168 -10.56 20.80 -8.12
C GLU A 168 -10.30 20.96 -6.62
N GLN A 169 -11.28 20.59 -5.77
CA GLN A 169 -11.18 20.70 -4.32
C GLN A 169 -10.00 19.89 -3.73
N PHE A 170 -9.74 18.71 -4.28
CA PHE A 170 -8.68 17.82 -3.80
C PHE A 170 -7.33 18.03 -4.52
N GLY A 171 -7.25 18.95 -5.48
CA GLY A 171 -6.03 19.28 -6.21
C GLY A 171 -5.52 18.14 -7.09
N GLY A 172 -6.39 17.23 -7.54
CA GLY A 172 -6.00 16.08 -8.36
C GLY A 172 -7.10 15.03 -8.52
N CYS A 173 -6.97 14.21 -9.56
CA CYS A 173 -7.89 13.11 -9.85
C CYS A 173 -7.40 11.79 -9.24
N PRO A 174 -8.31 10.84 -8.94
CA PRO A 174 -7.91 9.53 -8.48
C PRO A 174 -7.22 8.74 -9.59
N ARG A 175 -6.42 7.75 -9.21
CA ARG A 175 -5.82 6.84 -10.19
C ARG A 175 -6.86 6.04 -10.96
N ILE A 176 -7.96 5.68 -10.29
CA ILE A 176 -9.07 4.92 -10.84
C ILE A 176 -10.40 5.50 -10.35
N VAL A 177 -11.38 5.67 -11.24
CA VAL A 177 -12.79 5.86 -10.87
C VAL A 177 -13.56 4.57 -11.16
N ARG A 178 -14.39 4.16 -10.21
CA ARG A 178 -15.30 3.03 -10.35
C ARG A 178 -16.74 3.47 -10.16
N THR A 179 -17.59 3.07 -11.10
CA THR A 179 -19.04 3.25 -11.04
C THR A 179 -19.75 1.96 -11.41
N ASP A 180 -21.07 1.95 -11.26
CA ASP A 180 -21.93 0.96 -11.89
C ASP A 180 -22.05 1.19 -13.40
N LEU A 181 -22.71 0.25 -14.07
CA LEU A 181 -23.04 0.31 -15.50
C LEU A 181 -24.23 1.26 -15.72
N GLY A 182 -23.97 2.55 -15.57
CA GLY A 182 -24.95 3.63 -15.74
C GLY A 182 -24.58 4.58 -16.89
N THR A 183 -25.59 5.02 -17.65
CA THR A 183 -25.40 6.03 -18.71
C THR A 183 -25.11 7.43 -18.14
N GLU A 184 -25.55 7.66 -16.91
CA GLU A 184 -25.30 8.85 -16.11
C GLU A 184 -23.81 9.04 -15.76
N ASN A 185 -23.02 7.98 -15.79
CA ASN A 185 -21.59 8.04 -15.45
C ASN A 185 -20.67 8.27 -16.66
N VAL A 186 -21.24 8.35 -17.87
CA VAL A 186 -20.47 8.51 -19.13
C VAL A 186 -19.58 9.74 -19.11
N VAL A 187 -20.09 10.87 -18.60
CA VAL A 187 -19.31 12.11 -18.53
C VAL A 187 -18.15 11.99 -17.52
N VAL A 188 -18.36 11.30 -16.40
CA VAL A 188 -17.28 11.02 -15.43
C VAL A 188 -16.18 10.17 -16.06
N ARG A 189 -16.55 9.13 -16.81
CA ARG A 189 -15.60 8.30 -17.56
C ARG A 189 -14.75 9.14 -18.51
N ASP A 190 -15.39 10.00 -19.29
CA ASP A 190 -14.72 10.79 -20.33
C ASP A 190 -13.75 11.81 -19.70
N ILE A 191 -14.18 12.49 -18.63
CA ILE A 191 -13.32 13.42 -17.87
C ILE A 191 -12.13 12.68 -17.24
N GLN A 192 -12.37 11.55 -16.57
CA GLN A 192 -11.32 10.77 -15.90
C GLN A 192 -10.28 10.26 -16.92
N THR A 193 -10.76 9.75 -18.06
CA THR A 193 -9.92 9.28 -19.16
C THR A 193 -9.07 10.41 -19.72
N TYR A 194 -9.66 11.60 -19.89
CA TYR A 194 -8.95 12.80 -20.33
C TYR A 194 -7.89 13.24 -19.32
N LEU A 195 -8.24 13.43 -18.05
CA LEU A 195 -7.29 13.88 -17.02
C LEU A 195 -6.09 12.95 -16.85
N ARG A 196 -6.26 11.67 -17.16
CA ARG A 196 -5.24 10.61 -17.02
C ARG A 196 -4.60 10.21 -18.36
N HIS A 197 -4.88 10.91 -19.46
CA HIS A 197 -4.47 10.45 -20.80
C HIS A 197 -2.94 10.41 -20.99
N SER A 198 -2.21 11.30 -20.30
CA SER A 198 -0.75 11.45 -20.43
C SER A 198 0.04 10.69 -19.37
N ASP A 199 -0.63 9.99 -18.45
CA ASP A 199 0.05 9.34 -17.34
C ASP A 199 0.79 8.07 -17.80
N ALA A 200 1.99 7.85 -17.25
CA ALA A 200 2.87 6.75 -17.66
C ALA A 200 2.58 5.40 -16.97
N ASP A 201 1.55 5.32 -16.12
CA ASP A 201 1.25 4.12 -15.35
C ASP A 201 0.21 3.20 -16.02
N SER A 202 0.18 1.92 -15.63
CA SER A 202 -0.70 0.88 -16.21
C SER A 202 -2.21 1.06 -16.00
N ARG A 203 -2.63 2.22 -15.49
CA ARG A 203 -4.03 2.61 -15.31
C ARG A 203 -4.29 3.99 -15.92
N SER A 204 -3.50 4.43 -16.88
CA SER A 204 -3.70 5.71 -17.56
C SER A 204 -4.76 5.59 -18.66
N GLY A 205 -5.24 6.74 -19.14
CA GLY A 205 -6.26 6.82 -20.19
C GLY A 205 -7.49 5.97 -19.87
N GLU A 206 -7.91 5.13 -20.81
CA GLU A 206 -9.12 4.30 -20.70
C GLU A 206 -9.08 3.31 -19.52
N GLN A 207 -7.89 2.91 -19.08
CA GLN A 207 -7.71 1.98 -17.96
C GLN A 207 -7.89 2.64 -16.59
N SER A 208 -8.06 3.96 -16.56
CA SER A 208 -8.32 4.78 -15.36
C SER A 208 -9.79 4.77 -14.92
N TYR A 209 -10.67 4.11 -15.68
CA TYR A 209 -12.08 3.97 -15.36
C TYR A 209 -12.51 2.50 -15.35
N ILE A 210 -13.38 2.14 -14.40
CA ILE A 210 -13.95 0.80 -14.29
C ILE A 210 -15.46 0.91 -14.13
N ALA A 211 -16.20 0.50 -15.16
CA ALA A 211 -17.61 0.16 -15.00
C ALA A 211 -17.73 -1.32 -14.62
N GLY A 212 -18.58 -1.62 -13.64
CA GLY A 212 -18.87 -2.99 -13.25
C GLY A 212 -20.25 -3.14 -12.65
N ALA A 213 -20.63 -4.36 -12.31
CA ALA A 213 -21.88 -4.60 -11.58
C ALA A 213 -21.88 -3.88 -10.23
N SER A 214 -23.03 -3.38 -9.78
CA SER A 214 -23.20 -2.66 -8.50
C SER A 214 -22.73 -3.50 -7.29
N THR A 215 -22.81 -4.83 -7.38
CA THR A 215 -22.28 -5.77 -6.36
C THR A 215 -20.76 -5.65 -6.14
N THR A 216 -20.03 -5.08 -7.10
CA THR A 216 -18.59 -4.81 -6.99
C THR A 216 -18.29 -3.44 -6.40
N ASN A 217 -19.29 -2.55 -6.31
CA ASN A 217 -19.19 -1.22 -5.71
C ASN A 217 -19.42 -1.24 -4.18
N GLN A 218 -18.89 -2.27 -3.51
CA GLN A 218 -19.18 -2.59 -2.12
C GLN A 218 -18.87 -1.46 -1.14
N ARG A 219 -17.92 -0.58 -1.47
CA ARG A 219 -17.45 0.47 -0.58
C ARG A 219 -18.53 1.52 -0.31
N ILE A 220 -19.20 1.99 -1.35
CA ILE A 220 -20.27 2.97 -1.26
C ILE A 220 -21.60 2.31 -0.89
N GLU A 221 -21.87 1.10 -1.38
CA GLU A 221 -23.05 0.32 -0.99
C GLU A 221 -23.08 0.02 0.52
N SER A 222 -21.93 -0.33 1.09
CA SER A 222 -21.78 -0.48 2.54
C SER A 222 -22.03 0.83 3.29
N TRP A 223 -21.64 1.97 2.70
CA TRP A 223 -21.87 3.29 3.30
C TRP A 223 -23.34 3.68 3.26
N TRP A 224 -24.06 3.41 2.15
CA TRP A 224 -25.52 3.54 2.10
C TRP A 224 -26.22 2.68 3.14
N GLY A 225 -25.68 1.49 3.43
CA GLY A 225 -26.15 0.63 4.51
C GLY A 225 -26.03 1.28 5.88
N MET A 226 -24.93 1.98 6.15
CA MET A 226 -24.71 2.72 7.39
C MET A 226 -25.64 3.93 7.49
N LEU A 227 -25.76 4.72 6.42
CA LEU A 227 -26.65 5.88 6.35
C LEU A 227 -28.10 5.53 6.75
N ARG A 228 -28.60 4.38 6.29
CA ARG A 228 -29.94 3.90 6.64
C ARG A 228 -30.11 3.50 8.10
N LYS A 229 -29.05 2.97 8.74
CA LYS A 229 -29.12 2.53 10.14
C LYS A 229 -29.11 3.74 11.07
N GLU A 230 -28.21 4.68 10.81
CA GLU A 230 -28.02 5.87 11.64
C GLU A 230 -29.12 6.93 11.43
N GLY A 231 -29.74 6.99 10.25
CA GLY A 231 -30.80 7.96 9.94
C GLY A 231 -32.22 7.54 10.32
N MET A 232 -32.40 6.39 10.99
CA MET A 232 -33.70 5.88 11.45
C MET A 232 -33.83 5.88 12.99
N GLU A 233 -32.91 6.54 13.70
CA GLU A 233 -33.08 6.94 15.11
C GLU A 233 -33.59 8.39 15.19
#